data_AF-A0A965NKV2-F1
#
_entry.id   AF-A0A965NKV2-F1
#
_cell.length_a   1.000
_cell.length_b   1.000
_cell.length_c   1.000
_cell.angle_alpha   90.00
_cell.angle_beta   90.00
_cell.angle_gamma   90.00
#
_symmetry.space_group_name_H-M   'P 1'
#
loop_
_entity.id
_entity.type
_entity.pdbx_description
1 polymer ?
#
loop_
_entity_poly.entity_id
_entity_poly.type
_entity_poly.pdbx_seq_one_letter_code
_entity_poly.pdbx_strand_id
1 'polypeptide(L)'
;RYVELDRDEALTPERRAELRGEAEAAYAQASEDIHAIGQLLKAYALYEKDKQYVVHEGKVKIVDENTGRIMEGRRWSDGLHQAVEAKEGVSLEKENKTYATITIQNYFRMYQKLAGMTGTAETEASEFHDIYRLTVVAIPTHRPCIRVDDNDIVFKTRKEKYQFAIKEITEAHKRGQPVLVGTASVEASETLGRMLAMAKVPHKILNAKHHEAEADIVSMAGQRGAVTIATNMAGRGTDIKLGEGVRELGGLYVLATERHEVRRVDRQLRGRCSRQGDPGRSRFLVSLEDDLMRLFANAGVISSMLEKSFKEGEPLEHPFLNHSIGTAQKRVEGQNYSMRKRLLQYDDVLNQQRKIVYGLRNQTLKAADSRETVMNIVEEEIEERLAIVFPEPDGEADRRAAETFVYWYITTFHMLIDLEDILARTKAQVILLATDRVRALQASREEHESAEILQYLERNVLLRAIDRNWQNQLTEMEDLRRGVSLRSYAQKDPLNEYKAEAFKAFERLMQLLRNDTCAGLFRTASSMEALESLMRRAQGQAKATGPAEPGSTETTETTPANVPKPEPFRRLTPKIGRNAVVRIRKGPETQDLKWKKAEALVRDEGWEVVETLSE
;
A
#
# COMPACT_ATOMS: atom_id res chain seq x y z
N ARG A 1 -27.15 24.38 -0.59
CA ARG A 1 -27.92 23.29 -1.24
C ARG A 1 -28.57 22.32 -0.26
N TYR A 2 -27.86 21.42 0.44
CA TYR A 2 -28.53 20.43 1.33
C TYR A 2 -29.39 21.05 2.45
N VAL A 3 -28.89 22.13 3.08
CA VAL A 3 -29.62 22.87 4.13
C VAL A 3 -30.85 23.63 3.59
N GLU A 4 -30.87 23.96 2.30
CA GLU A 4 -32.00 24.64 1.66
C GLU A 4 -33.09 23.64 1.26
N LEU A 5 -32.69 22.45 0.79
CA LEU A 5 -33.61 21.33 0.51
C LEU A 5 -34.29 20.79 1.78
N ASP A 6 -33.59 20.77 2.90
CA ASP A 6 -34.13 20.33 4.19
C ASP A 6 -35.09 21.36 4.83
N ARG A 7 -35.04 22.63 4.40
CA ARG A 7 -35.89 23.73 4.89
C ARG A 7 -37.14 23.98 4.07
N ASP A 8 -37.29 23.31 2.93
CA ASP A 8 -38.41 23.52 2.03
C ASP A 8 -39.61 22.63 2.42
N GLU A 9 -40.55 23.21 3.18
CA GLU A 9 -41.75 22.53 3.68
C GLU A 9 -42.77 22.20 2.57
N ALA A 10 -42.60 22.75 1.36
CA ALA A 10 -43.48 22.49 0.22
C ALA A 10 -43.19 21.15 -0.48
N LEU A 11 -42.04 20.52 -0.22
CA LEU A 11 -41.63 19.25 -0.83
C LEU A 11 -42.09 18.05 0.00
N THR A 12 -42.76 17.09 -0.65
CA THR A 12 -43.09 15.80 -0.04
C THR A 12 -41.82 15.05 0.39
N PRO A 13 -41.88 14.20 1.43
CA PRO A 13 -40.72 13.44 1.91
C PRO A 13 -40.03 12.61 0.82
N GLU A 14 -40.82 12.00 -0.08
CA GLU A 14 -40.33 11.20 -1.21
C GLU A 14 -39.57 12.05 -2.23
N ARG A 15 -40.13 13.20 -2.63
CA ARG A 15 -39.48 14.10 -3.59
C ARG A 15 -38.23 14.76 -3.01
N ARG A 16 -38.21 15.00 -1.70
CA ARG A 16 -37.03 15.51 -0.98
C ARG A 16 -35.90 14.48 -0.97
N ALA A 17 -36.21 13.21 -0.73
CA ALA A 17 -35.24 12.13 -0.77
C ALA A 17 -34.66 11.95 -2.18
N GLU A 18 -35.50 12.05 -3.22
CA GLU A 18 -35.08 11.96 -4.63
C GLU A 18 -34.14 13.11 -5.02
N LEU A 19 -34.53 14.37 -4.75
CA LEU A 19 -33.70 15.55 -5.03
C LEU A 19 -32.39 15.54 -4.24
N ARG A 20 -32.40 14.97 -3.04
CA ARG A 20 -31.19 14.77 -2.24
C ARG A 20 -30.28 13.73 -2.88
N GLY A 21 -30.82 12.61 -3.34
CA GLY A 21 -30.07 11.60 -4.10
C GLY A 21 -29.48 12.15 -5.40
N GLU A 22 -30.23 12.94 -6.15
CA GLU A 22 -29.73 13.63 -7.36
C GLU A 22 -28.59 14.62 -7.01
N ALA A 23 -28.75 15.40 -5.94
CA ALA A 23 -27.72 16.33 -5.50
C ALA A 23 -26.46 15.62 -4.99
N GLU A 24 -26.61 14.49 -4.28
CA GLU A 24 -25.50 13.64 -3.83
C GLU A 24 -24.77 13.01 -5.03
N ALA A 25 -25.50 12.50 -6.02
CA ALA A 25 -24.92 11.95 -7.24
C ALA A 25 -24.16 13.02 -8.06
N ALA A 26 -24.76 14.20 -8.23
CA ALA A 26 -24.11 15.32 -8.92
C ALA A 26 -22.87 15.82 -8.17
N TYR A 27 -22.91 15.84 -6.83
CA TYR A 27 -21.75 16.17 -6.01
C TYR A 27 -20.65 15.12 -6.13
N ALA A 28 -21.00 13.83 -6.11
CA ALA A 28 -20.05 12.74 -6.29
C ALA A 28 -19.35 12.83 -7.66
N GLN A 29 -20.12 13.02 -8.75
CA GLN A 29 -19.56 13.20 -10.09
C GLN A 29 -18.65 14.42 -10.17
N ALA A 30 -19.08 15.57 -9.65
CA ALA A 30 -18.26 16.78 -9.65
C ALA A 30 -16.96 16.58 -8.85
N SER A 31 -17.02 15.84 -7.73
CA SER A 31 -15.84 15.51 -6.94
C SER A 31 -14.87 14.60 -7.71
N GLU A 32 -15.39 13.61 -8.45
CA GLU A 32 -14.60 12.72 -9.30
C GLU A 32 -13.97 13.49 -10.47
N ASP A 33 -14.72 14.37 -11.13
CA ASP A 33 -14.22 15.21 -12.23
C ASP A 33 -13.12 16.16 -11.74
N ILE A 34 -13.33 16.84 -10.60
CA ILE A 34 -12.32 17.70 -9.97
C ILE A 34 -11.05 16.89 -9.66
N HIS A 35 -11.24 15.67 -9.16
CA HIS A 35 -10.13 14.77 -8.87
C HIS A 35 -9.34 14.42 -10.14
N ALA A 36 -10.01 13.93 -11.17
CA ALA A 36 -9.40 13.54 -12.45
C ALA A 36 -8.70 14.72 -13.13
N ILE A 37 -9.34 15.89 -13.18
CA ILE A 37 -8.75 17.13 -13.72
C ILE A 37 -7.52 17.53 -12.91
N GLY A 38 -7.58 17.43 -11.57
CA GLY A 38 -6.45 17.70 -10.70
C GLY A 38 -5.25 16.79 -10.97
N GLN A 39 -5.49 15.49 -11.20
CA GLN A 39 -4.43 14.55 -11.54
C GLN A 39 -3.87 14.78 -12.94
N LEU A 40 -4.72 15.07 -13.92
CA LEU A 40 -4.28 15.45 -15.27
C LEU A 40 -3.42 16.71 -15.22
N LEU A 41 -3.85 17.74 -14.49
CA LEU A 41 -3.06 18.97 -14.35
C LEU A 41 -1.70 18.69 -13.71
N LYS A 42 -1.64 17.87 -12.65
CA LYS A 42 -0.37 17.42 -12.07
C LYS A 42 0.49 16.66 -13.08
N ALA A 43 -0.09 15.71 -13.81
CA ALA A 43 0.61 14.91 -14.80
C ALA A 43 1.20 15.79 -15.92
N TYR A 44 0.46 16.79 -16.40
CA TYR A 44 0.92 17.71 -17.45
C TYR A 44 1.93 18.74 -16.94
N ALA A 45 1.76 19.26 -15.71
CA ALA A 45 2.57 20.37 -15.19
C ALA A 45 3.81 19.95 -14.40
N LEU A 46 3.78 18.80 -13.70
CA LEU A 46 4.82 18.40 -12.75
C LEU A 46 5.60 17.16 -13.16
N TYR A 47 5.04 16.29 -14.01
CA TYR A 47 5.65 15.03 -14.39
C TYR A 47 6.16 15.10 -15.82
N GLU A 48 7.49 15.14 -15.97
CA GLU A 48 8.15 15.21 -17.27
C GLU A 48 8.64 13.82 -17.71
N LYS A 49 8.46 13.54 -19.00
CA LYS A 49 8.99 12.36 -19.66
C LYS A 49 10.53 12.39 -19.61
N ASP A 50 11.13 11.22 -19.42
CA ASP A 50 12.56 10.97 -19.25
C ASP A 50 13.19 11.58 -17.98
N LYS A 51 12.38 12.16 -17.09
CA LYS A 51 12.79 12.56 -15.74
C LYS A 51 12.08 11.73 -14.67
N GLN A 52 10.76 11.92 -14.52
CA GLN A 52 9.96 11.20 -13.52
C GLN A 52 9.49 9.83 -14.02
N TYR A 53 9.39 9.65 -15.34
CA TYR A 53 9.01 8.39 -15.96
C TYR A 53 9.57 8.23 -17.36
N VAL A 54 9.53 7.00 -17.85
CA VAL A 54 9.79 6.66 -19.25
C VAL A 54 8.60 5.88 -19.80
N VAL A 55 8.38 5.98 -21.11
CA VAL A 55 7.40 5.13 -21.81
C VAL A 55 8.17 4.03 -22.52
N HIS A 56 7.94 2.78 -22.12
CA HIS A 56 8.60 1.61 -22.69
C HIS A 56 7.59 0.51 -22.93
N GLU A 57 7.64 -0.13 -24.11
CA GLU A 57 6.68 -1.17 -24.53
C GLU A 57 5.21 -0.74 -24.43
N GLY A 58 4.94 0.55 -24.69
CA GLY A 58 3.59 1.09 -24.56
C GLY A 58 3.07 1.07 -23.11
N LYS A 59 3.96 1.16 -22.11
CA LYS A 59 3.62 1.32 -20.69
C LYS A 59 4.44 2.44 -20.05
N VAL A 60 3.83 3.14 -19.11
CA VAL A 60 4.50 4.15 -18.29
C VAL A 60 5.27 3.42 -17.18
N LYS A 61 6.59 3.60 -17.12
CA LYS A 61 7.43 3.08 -16.03
C LYS A 61 8.03 4.25 -15.24
N ILE A 62 7.90 4.21 -13.92
CA ILE A 62 8.38 5.28 -13.03
C ILE A 62 9.91 5.22 -12.94
N VAL A 63 10.56 6.38 -12.93
CA VAL A 63 11.99 6.51 -12.68
C VAL A 63 12.20 7.06 -11.26
N ASP A 64 13.04 6.42 -10.48
CA ASP A 64 13.48 6.94 -9.19
C ASP A 64 14.41 8.13 -9.41
N GLU A 65 14.02 9.32 -8.95
CA GLU A 65 14.76 10.57 -9.13
C GLU A 65 16.16 10.52 -8.50
N ASN A 66 16.37 9.74 -7.43
CA ASN A 66 17.65 9.68 -6.73
C ASN A 66 18.65 8.74 -7.42
N THR A 67 18.16 7.67 -8.04
CA THR A 67 19.00 6.60 -8.60
C THR A 67 18.95 6.52 -10.12
N GLY A 68 18.00 7.20 -10.76
CA GLY A 68 17.72 7.08 -12.20
C GLY A 68 17.30 5.68 -12.63
N ARG A 69 16.87 4.82 -11.68
CA ARG A 69 16.43 3.43 -11.96
C ARG A 69 14.96 3.40 -12.35
N ILE A 70 14.64 2.53 -13.30
CA ILE A 70 13.27 2.21 -13.64
C ILE A 70 12.69 1.30 -12.54
N MET A 71 11.62 1.74 -11.90
CA MET A 71 10.92 0.99 -10.86
C MET A 71 9.83 0.11 -11.47
N GLU A 72 10.19 -1.11 -11.87
CA GLU A 72 9.23 -2.05 -12.46
C GLU A 72 8.14 -2.47 -11.47
N GLY A 73 6.93 -2.64 -11.99
CA GLY A 73 5.75 -3.01 -11.21
C GLY A 73 5.21 -1.93 -10.26
N ARG A 74 5.83 -0.74 -10.22
CA ARG A 74 5.33 0.39 -9.43
C ARG A 74 4.46 1.30 -10.27
N ARG A 75 3.35 1.74 -9.68
CA ARG A 75 2.44 2.73 -10.25
C ARG A 75 2.21 3.84 -9.23
N TRP A 76 1.96 5.05 -9.72
CA TRP A 76 1.51 6.12 -8.83
C TRP A 76 0.05 5.84 -8.44
N SER A 77 -0.24 6.04 -7.17
CA SER A 77 -1.60 5.90 -6.64
C SER A 77 -2.49 7.06 -7.10
N ASP A 78 -3.76 7.04 -6.70
CA ASP A 78 -4.65 8.21 -6.77
C ASP A 78 -4.96 8.67 -8.21
N GLY A 79 -5.11 7.72 -9.14
CA GLY A 79 -5.40 8.03 -10.55
C GLY A 79 -4.27 8.74 -11.31
N LEU A 80 -3.17 9.12 -10.65
CA LEU A 80 -2.07 9.87 -11.27
C LEU A 80 -1.38 9.06 -12.37
N HIS A 81 -1.23 7.75 -12.17
CA HIS A 81 -0.61 6.91 -13.19
C HIS A 81 -1.49 6.81 -14.43
N GLN A 82 -2.80 6.67 -14.26
CA GLN A 82 -3.79 6.73 -15.33
C GLN A 82 -3.76 8.10 -16.02
N ALA A 83 -3.59 9.19 -15.27
CA ALA A 83 -3.46 10.53 -15.84
C ALA A 83 -2.19 10.69 -16.69
N VAL A 84 -1.07 10.09 -16.29
CA VAL A 84 0.17 10.06 -17.09
C VAL A 84 0.04 9.13 -18.30
N GLU A 85 -0.62 7.99 -18.16
CA GLU A 85 -0.96 7.09 -19.28
C GLU A 85 -1.85 7.82 -20.30
N ALA A 86 -2.88 8.54 -19.85
CA ALA A 86 -3.75 9.37 -20.68
C ALA A 86 -2.96 10.47 -21.40
N LYS A 87 -2.06 11.16 -20.67
CA LYS A 87 -1.18 12.19 -21.22
C LYS A 87 -0.31 11.67 -22.36
N GLU A 88 0.24 10.47 -22.22
CA GLU A 88 1.14 9.86 -23.22
C GLU A 88 0.37 9.07 -24.30
N GLY A 89 -0.96 9.01 -24.25
CA GLY A 89 -1.78 8.26 -25.20
C GLY A 89 -1.61 6.75 -25.09
N VAL A 90 -1.25 6.26 -23.90
CA VAL A 90 -1.04 4.84 -23.60
C VAL A 90 -2.35 4.19 -23.14
N SER A 91 -2.46 2.87 -23.30
CA SER A 91 -3.63 2.11 -22.80
C SER A 91 -3.79 2.30 -21.30
N LEU A 92 -4.97 2.80 -20.89
CA LEU A 92 -5.32 3.00 -19.49
C LEU A 92 -5.57 1.66 -18.82
N GLU A 93 -4.70 1.27 -17.90
CA GLU A 93 -4.97 0.08 -17.08
C GLU A 93 -5.85 0.45 -15.89
N LYS A 94 -6.70 -0.49 -15.44
CA LYS A 94 -7.59 -0.31 -14.29
C LYS A 94 -6.82 0.14 -13.05
N GLU A 95 -7.50 0.88 -12.19
CA GLU A 95 -6.94 1.31 -10.91
C GLU A 95 -6.52 0.12 -10.06
N ASN A 96 -5.34 0.24 -9.47
CA ASN A 96 -4.85 -0.75 -8.52
C ASN A 96 -5.62 -0.59 -7.21
N LYS A 97 -6.30 -1.65 -6.76
CA LYS A 97 -6.82 -1.71 -5.40
C LYS A 97 -5.71 -2.07 -4.42
N THR A 98 -5.66 -1.37 -3.30
CA THR A 98 -4.69 -1.66 -2.23
C THR A 98 -5.17 -2.86 -1.41
N TYR A 99 -4.48 -3.99 -1.52
CA TYR A 99 -4.79 -5.20 -0.73
C TYR A 99 -4.21 -5.14 0.68
N ALA A 100 -3.03 -4.56 0.81
CA ALA A 100 -2.33 -4.39 2.06
C ALA A 100 -1.38 -3.19 1.97
N THR A 101 -1.23 -2.48 3.09
CA THR A 101 -0.28 -1.37 3.21
C THR A 101 0.25 -1.30 4.62
N ILE A 102 1.52 -0.93 4.76
CA ILE A 102 2.16 -0.67 6.05
C ILE A 102 3.31 0.33 5.84
N THR A 103 3.48 1.27 6.78
CA THR A 103 4.66 2.14 6.78
C THR A 103 5.87 1.42 7.34
N ILE A 104 7.07 1.81 6.91
CA ILE A 104 8.33 1.28 7.42
C ILE A 104 8.41 1.44 8.96
N GLN A 105 7.93 2.58 9.45
CA GLN A 105 7.86 2.88 10.88
C GLN A 105 7.03 1.84 11.63
N ASN A 106 5.78 1.63 11.21
CA ASN A 106 4.90 0.69 11.88
C ASN A 106 5.33 -0.77 11.67
N TYR A 107 5.92 -1.09 10.53
CA TYR A 107 6.49 -2.42 10.29
C TYR A 107 7.60 -2.76 11.30
N PHE A 108 8.60 -1.88 11.48
CA PHE A 108 9.68 -2.14 12.42
C PHE A 108 9.22 -2.12 13.88
N ARG A 109 8.16 -1.38 14.22
CA ARG A 109 7.54 -1.40 15.56
C ARG A 109 6.87 -2.75 15.90
N MET A 110 6.66 -3.64 14.93
CA MET A 110 6.13 -4.99 15.19
C MET A 110 7.19 -5.96 15.70
N TYR A 111 8.48 -5.63 15.57
CA TYR A 111 9.55 -6.51 16.04
C TYR A 111 9.62 -6.48 17.57
N GLN A 112 9.75 -7.67 18.18
CA GLN A 112 9.94 -7.79 19.63
C GLN A 112 11.22 -7.09 20.10
N LYS A 113 12.28 -7.14 19.29
CA LYS A 113 13.55 -6.47 19.53
C LYS A 113 13.97 -5.75 18.26
N LEU A 114 14.27 -4.47 18.39
CA LEU A 114 14.76 -3.63 17.32
C LEU A 114 16.09 -3.00 17.73
N ALA A 115 17.07 -3.06 16.84
CA ALA A 115 18.35 -2.40 16.98
C ALA A 115 18.82 -1.92 15.60
N GLY A 116 19.65 -0.88 15.57
CA GLY A 116 20.19 -0.33 14.34
C GLY A 116 21.56 0.28 14.56
N MET A 117 22.34 0.36 13.49
CA MET A 117 23.68 0.95 13.50
C MET A 117 23.81 1.95 12.36
N THR A 118 24.43 3.10 12.64
CA THR A 118 24.72 4.15 11.66
C THR A 118 25.73 5.12 12.25
N GLY A 119 26.57 5.72 11.41
CA GLY A 119 27.54 6.74 11.85
C GLY A 119 26.93 8.13 12.08
N THR A 120 25.64 8.34 11.76
CA THR A 120 25.02 9.69 11.77
C THR A 120 23.59 9.66 12.31
N ALA A 121 23.37 9.11 13.51
CA ALA A 121 22.04 9.09 14.16
C ALA A 121 21.86 10.12 15.28
N GLU A 122 22.95 10.71 15.79
CA GLU A 122 22.90 11.59 16.96
C GLU A 122 21.98 12.80 16.75
N THR A 123 21.96 13.36 15.54
CA THR A 123 21.11 14.50 15.16
C THR A 123 19.62 14.21 15.25
N GLU A 124 19.23 12.95 15.06
CA GLU A 124 17.84 12.48 15.02
C GLU A 124 17.51 11.59 16.23
N ALA A 125 18.28 11.67 17.30
CA ALA A 125 18.11 10.83 18.48
C ALA A 125 16.72 10.94 19.11
N SER A 126 16.14 12.15 19.14
CA SER A 126 14.76 12.37 19.59
C SER A 126 13.76 11.65 18.70
N GLU A 127 13.91 11.69 17.37
CA GLU A 127 13.02 11.01 16.44
C GLU A 127 13.09 9.48 16.60
N PHE A 128 14.29 8.92 16.78
CA PHE A 128 14.46 7.49 17.07
C PHE A 128 13.77 7.08 18.37
N HIS A 129 13.88 7.92 19.41
CA HIS A 129 13.21 7.67 20.68
C HIS A 129 11.69 7.81 20.58
N ASP A 130 11.19 8.84 19.91
CA ASP A 130 9.76 9.11 19.78
C ASP A 130 9.02 8.00 19.02
N ILE A 131 9.62 7.52 17.92
CA ILE A 131 8.98 6.58 17.00
C ILE A 131 9.24 5.12 17.43
N TYR A 132 10.49 4.78 17.74
CA TYR A 132 10.92 3.40 17.95
C TYR A 132 11.32 3.09 19.40
N ARG A 133 11.29 4.08 20.29
CA ARG A 133 11.79 3.96 21.67
C ARG A 133 13.25 3.51 21.73
N LEU A 134 14.04 3.89 20.71
CA LEU A 134 15.46 3.59 20.64
C LEU A 134 16.30 4.76 21.15
N THR A 135 17.22 4.47 22.07
CA THR A 135 18.24 5.41 22.50
C THR A 135 19.44 5.34 21.55
N VAL A 136 19.91 6.51 21.10
CA VAL A 136 21.13 6.60 20.30
C VAL A 136 22.33 6.72 21.23
N VAL A 137 23.28 5.79 21.10
CA VAL A 137 24.54 5.81 21.84
C VAL A 137 25.68 6.05 20.86
N ALA A 138 26.44 7.14 21.09
CA ALA A 138 27.64 7.43 20.32
C ALA A 138 28.78 6.53 20.79
N ILE A 139 29.19 5.58 19.94
CA ILE A 139 30.32 4.70 20.22
C ILE A 139 31.62 5.43 19.89
N PRO A 140 32.60 5.51 20.81
CA PRO A 140 33.89 6.10 20.53
C PRO A 140 34.60 5.45 19.33
N THR A 141 35.33 6.24 18.58
CA THR A 141 36.15 5.72 17.48
C THR A 141 37.33 4.92 18.03
N HIS A 142 37.71 3.85 17.33
CA HIS A 142 38.86 3.03 17.71
C HIS A 142 40.18 3.81 17.66
N ARG A 143 40.29 4.75 16.70
CA ARG A 143 41.42 5.68 16.57
C ARG A 143 40.89 7.10 16.43
N PRO A 144 41.57 8.12 17.01
CA PRO A 144 41.16 9.52 16.89
C PRO A 144 40.98 9.94 15.43
N CYS A 145 39.89 10.63 15.14
CA CYS A 145 39.64 11.22 13.84
C CYS A 145 40.55 12.46 13.66
N ILE A 146 41.43 12.43 12.67
CA ILE A 146 42.33 13.55 12.31
C ILE A 146 41.91 14.24 11.00
N ARG A 147 40.62 14.10 10.63
CA ARG A 147 40.07 14.72 9.41
C ARG A 147 40.10 16.23 9.51
N VAL A 148 40.49 16.89 8.42
CA VAL A 148 40.39 18.34 8.27
C VAL A 148 39.11 18.66 7.50
N ASP A 149 38.14 19.26 8.16
CA ASP A 149 36.90 19.73 7.54
C ASP A 149 37.02 21.25 7.27
N ASP A 150 37.22 21.64 6.01
CA ASP A 150 37.30 23.03 5.59
C ASP A 150 35.94 23.73 5.67
N ASN A 151 35.98 25.07 5.67
CA ASN A 151 34.77 25.86 5.52
C ASN A 151 34.18 25.71 4.12
N ASP A 152 32.87 25.96 4.01
CA ASP A 152 32.20 25.95 2.73
C ASP A 152 32.61 27.18 1.92
N ILE A 153 32.74 26.98 0.62
CA ILE A 153 32.95 28.05 -0.33
C ILE A 153 31.64 28.35 -1.03
N VAL A 154 31.18 29.59 -0.92
CA VAL A 154 29.93 30.03 -1.55
C VAL A 154 30.23 30.81 -2.82
N PHE A 155 29.49 30.49 -3.88
CA PHE A 155 29.56 31.10 -5.20
C PHE A 155 28.23 31.76 -5.55
N LYS A 156 28.28 32.78 -6.42
CA LYS A 156 27.07 33.43 -6.93
C LYS A 156 26.34 32.51 -7.91
N THR A 157 27.07 31.82 -8.78
CA THR A 157 26.50 30.98 -9.85
C THR A 157 26.98 29.53 -9.80
N ARG A 158 26.16 28.60 -10.32
CA ARG A 158 26.55 27.18 -10.49
C ARG A 158 27.76 27.04 -11.42
N LYS A 159 27.90 27.93 -12.41
CA LYS A 159 29.01 27.91 -13.36
C LYS A 159 30.36 28.15 -12.67
N GLU A 160 30.46 29.18 -11.84
CA GLU A 160 31.68 29.49 -11.07
C GLU A 160 32.03 28.34 -10.11
N LYS A 161 31.01 27.80 -9.43
CA LYS A 161 31.14 26.64 -8.54
C LYS A 161 31.78 25.45 -9.26
N TYR A 162 31.27 25.08 -10.44
CA TYR A 162 31.82 23.95 -11.20
C TYR A 162 33.22 24.23 -11.76
N GLN A 163 33.50 25.46 -12.22
CA GLN A 163 34.84 25.85 -12.65
C GLN A 163 35.85 25.73 -11.51
N PHE A 164 35.48 26.17 -10.31
CA PHE A 164 36.30 26.00 -9.11
C PHE A 164 36.49 24.53 -8.75
N ALA A 165 35.43 23.73 -8.77
CA ALA A 165 35.50 22.30 -8.49
C ALA A 165 36.50 21.60 -9.43
N ILE A 166 36.43 21.87 -10.74
CA ILE A 166 37.34 21.30 -11.74
C ILE A 166 38.78 21.69 -11.47
N LYS A 167 39.03 22.98 -11.15
CA LYS A 167 40.37 23.47 -10.80
C LYS A 167 40.92 22.71 -9.60
N GLU A 168 40.14 22.59 -8.54
CA GLU A 168 40.56 21.94 -7.30
C GLU A 168 40.81 20.43 -7.48
N ILE A 169 39.92 19.73 -8.19
CA ILE A 169 40.08 18.32 -8.55
C ILE A 169 41.35 18.13 -9.39
N THR A 170 41.59 19.01 -10.37
CA THR A 170 42.77 18.94 -11.24
C THR A 170 44.07 19.13 -10.46
N GLU A 171 44.10 20.09 -9.53
CA GLU A 171 45.26 20.32 -8.66
C GLU A 171 45.53 19.15 -7.71
N ALA A 172 44.48 18.59 -7.10
CA ALA A 172 44.61 17.41 -6.24
C ALA A 172 45.10 16.18 -7.03
N HIS A 173 44.52 15.93 -8.21
CA HIS A 173 44.92 14.85 -9.11
C HIS A 173 46.38 14.99 -9.56
N LYS A 174 46.84 16.20 -9.92
CA LYS A 174 48.24 16.47 -10.28
C LYS A 174 49.22 16.19 -9.15
N ARG A 175 48.82 16.42 -7.89
CA ARG A 175 49.61 16.06 -6.69
C ARG A 175 49.55 14.55 -6.37
N GLY A 176 48.71 13.79 -7.07
CA GLY A 176 48.48 12.36 -6.84
C GLY A 176 47.50 12.06 -5.70
N GLN A 177 46.84 13.07 -5.13
CA GLN A 177 45.87 12.88 -4.06
C GLN A 177 44.56 12.32 -4.63
N PRO A 178 43.99 11.23 -4.07
CA PRO A 178 42.69 10.74 -4.50
C PRO A 178 41.57 11.69 -4.11
N VAL A 179 40.59 11.83 -5.01
CA VAL A 179 39.43 12.72 -4.82
C VAL A 179 38.13 11.95 -5.01
N LEU A 180 37.27 12.01 -3.99
CA LEU A 180 35.87 11.59 -4.07
C LEU A 180 34.99 12.84 -4.17
N VAL A 181 34.27 12.96 -5.28
CA VAL A 181 33.35 14.07 -5.53
C VAL A 181 31.92 13.62 -5.26
N GLY A 182 31.23 14.27 -4.33
CA GLY A 182 29.83 14.01 -4.03
C GLY A 182 28.92 15.03 -4.73
N THR A 183 27.94 14.55 -5.49
CA THR A 183 26.93 15.39 -6.16
C THR A 183 25.52 15.06 -5.69
N ALA A 184 24.61 16.04 -5.73
CA ALA A 184 23.23 15.86 -5.29
C ALA A 184 22.37 14.98 -6.22
N SER A 185 22.63 14.99 -7.53
CA SER A 185 21.84 14.27 -8.54
C SER A 185 22.69 13.56 -9.59
N VAL A 186 22.10 12.60 -10.31
CA VAL A 186 22.74 11.91 -11.44
C VAL A 186 23.08 12.89 -12.56
N GLU A 187 22.19 13.85 -12.84
CA GLU A 187 22.44 14.90 -13.85
C GLU A 187 23.65 15.77 -13.51
N ALA A 188 23.81 16.13 -12.23
CA ALA A 188 24.98 16.88 -11.76
C ALA A 188 26.27 16.05 -11.89
N SER A 189 26.23 14.76 -11.56
CA SER A 189 27.35 13.83 -11.77
C SER A 189 27.79 13.75 -13.23
N GLU A 190 26.85 13.56 -14.16
CA GLU A 190 27.13 13.46 -15.61
C GLU A 190 27.65 14.78 -16.19
N THR A 191 27.09 15.91 -15.75
CA THR A 191 27.54 17.23 -16.18
C THR A 191 28.96 17.51 -15.72
N LEU A 192 29.28 17.24 -14.46
CA LEU A 192 30.64 17.38 -13.95
C LEU A 192 31.60 16.41 -14.64
N GLY A 193 31.18 15.16 -14.90
CA GLY A 193 31.97 14.17 -15.62
C GLY A 193 32.37 14.65 -17.02
N ARG A 194 31.42 15.20 -17.80
CA ARG A 194 31.72 15.81 -19.10
C ARG A 194 32.74 16.94 -19.00
N MET A 195 32.62 17.81 -18.00
CA MET A 195 33.57 18.91 -17.81
C MET A 195 34.97 18.43 -17.39
N LEU A 196 35.08 17.38 -16.57
CA LEU A 196 36.35 16.76 -16.21
C LEU A 196 37.01 16.03 -17.40
N ALA A 197 36.21 15.41 -18.27
CA ALA A 197 36.70 14.83 -19.52
C ALA A 197 37.31 15.91 -20.42
N MET A 198 36.67 17.07 -20.55
CA MET A 198 37.22 18.23 -21.27
C MET A 198 38.52 18.75 -20.65
N ALA A 199 38.64 18.70 -19.32
CA ALA A 199 39.85 19.04 -18.58
C ALA A 199 40.94 17.94 -18.62
N LYS A 200 40.70 16.82 -19.33
CA LYS A 200 41.59 15.66 -19.44
C LYS A 200 41.96 15.02 -18.08
N VAL A 201 41.02 15.03 -17.13
CA VAL A 201 41.18 14.35 -15.84
C VAL A 201 40.50 12.98 -15.91
N PRO A 202 41.25 11.87 -15.82
CA PRO A 202 40.66 10.52 -15.77
C PRO A 202 39.78 10.38 -14.52
N HIS A 203 38.52 9.98 -14.71
CA HIS A 203 37.56 9.84 -13.63
C HIS A 203 36.62 8.66 -13.85
N LYS A 204 35.97 8.22 -12.76
CA LYS A 204 34.89 7.22 -12.77
C LYS A 204 33.64 7.83 -12.18
N ILE A 205 32.48 7.52 -12.75
CA ILE A 205 31.17 8.02 -12.29
C ILE A 205 30.38 6.85 -11.70
N LEU A 206 29.76 7.07 -10.55
CA LEU A 206 28.94 6.10 -9.82
C LEU A 206 27.51 6.62 -9.73
N ASN A 207 26.60 5.96 -10.46
CA ASN A 207 25.22 6.43 -10.65
C ASN A 207 24.18 5.58 -9.91
N ALA A 208 24.60 4.69 -9.00
CA ALA A 208 23.73 3.73 -8.31
C ALA A 208 22.95 2.81 -9.28
N LYS A 209 23.46 2.48 -10.47
CA LYS A 209 22.79 1.58 -11.44
C LYS A 209 23.22 0.11 -11.28
N HIS A 210 24.47 -0.16 -10.94
CA HIS A 210 25.01 -1.54 -10.83
C HIS A 210 25.83 -1.70 -9.55
N HIS A 211 25.24 -2.28 -8.52
CA HIS A 211 25.85 -2.31 -7.18
C HIS A 211 27.17 -3.08 -7.09
N GLU A 212 27.33 -4.20 -7.80
CA GLU A 212 28.57 -5.02 -7.75
C GLU A 212 29.75 -4.28 -8.38
N ALA A 213 29.59 -3.79 -9.61
CA ALA A 213 30.63 -3.02 -10.30
C ALA A 213 30.97 -1.70 -9.57
N GLU A 214 30.00 -1.09 -8.88
CA GLU A 214 30.23 0.11 -8.07
C GLU A 214 31.10 -0.18 -6.84
N ALA A 215 30.96 -1.34 -6.20
CA ALA A 215 31.79 -1.72 -5.06
C ALA A 215 33.27 -1.81 -5.46
N ASP A 216 33.56 -2.40 -6.62
CA ASP A 216 34.92 -2.51 -7.16
C ASP A 216 35.52 -1.12 -7.43
N ILE A 217 34.76 -0.24 -8.08
CA ILE A 217 35.20 1.14 -8.36
C ILE A 217 35.46 1.91 -7.06
N VAL A 218 34.58 1.79 -6.06
CA VAL A 218 34.72 2.48 -4.77
C VAL A 218 35.93 1.96 -3.99
N SER A 219 36.21 0.65 -4.04
CA SER A 219 37.38 0.08 -3.38
C SER A 219 38.70 0.65 -3.92
N MET A 220 38.71 1.04 -5.21
CA MET A 220 39.84 1.65 -5.89
C MET A 220 39.87 3.18 -5.80
N ALA A 221 38.85 3.83 -5.23
CA ALA A 221 38.76 5.29 -5.13
C ALA A 221 39.83 5.91 -4.22
N GLY A 222 40.47 5.11 -3.35
CA GLY A 222 41.54 5.55 -2.46
C GLY A 222 42.95 5.40 -3.04
N GLN A 223 43.09 4.98 -4.29
CA GLN A 223 44.38 4.82 -4.96
C GLN A 223 44.96 6.17 -5.43
N ARG A 224 46.28 6.25 -5.53
CA ARG A 224 46.98 7.48 -5.93
C ARG A 224 46.44 8.02 -7.26
N GLY A 225 46.03 9.29 -7.26
CA GLY A 225 45.48 9.98 -8.44
C GLY A 225 44.07 9.54 -8.85
N ALA A 226 43.38 8.68 -8.10
CA ALA A 226 42.01 8.28 -8.43
C ALA A 226 41.05 9.47 -8.29
N VAL A 227 40.17 9.66 -9.28
CA VAL A 227 39.06 10.63 -9.21
C VAL A 227 37.75 9.87 -9.39
N THR A 228 36.87 9.95 -8.42
CA THR A 228 35.59 9.23 -8.41
C THR A 228 34.47 10.21 -8.13
N ILE A 229 33.48 10.27 -9.01
CA ILE A 229 32.26 11.06 -8.86
C ILE A 229 31.16 10.12 -8.38
N ALA A 230 30.47 10.47 -7.31
CA ALA A 230 29.41 9.67 -6.72
C ALA A 230 28.18 10.52 -6.44
N THR A 231 27.02 9.99 -6.81
CA THR A 231 25.76 10.45 -6.24
C THR A 231 25.62 9.96 -4.79
N ASN A 232 24.79 10.63 -4.00
CA ASN A 232 24.63 10.39 -2.56
C ASN A 232 24.46 8.93 -2.12
N MET A 233 23.82 8.11 -2.95
CA MET A 233 23.53 6.72 -2.64
C MET A 233 24.57 5.73 -3.19
N ALA A 234 25.43 6.17 -4.11
CA ALA A 234 26.36 5.29 -4.79
C ALA A 234 27.54 4.91 -3.88
N GLY A 235 27.95 3.64 -3.91
CA GLY A 235 29.07 3.14 -3.10
C GLY A 235 28.82 3.09 -1.59
N ARG A 236 27.57 3.14 -1.12
CA ARG A 236 27.23 2.95 0.30
C ARG A 236 27.48 1.51 0.74
N GLY A 237 28.18 1.34 1.87
CA GLY A 237 28.54 0.03 2.40
C GLY A 237 29.95 -0.46 2.01
N THR A 238 30.60 0.19 1.05
CA THR A 238 32.00 -0.12 0.67
C THR A 238 32.98 0.86 1.30
N ASP A 239 34.04 0.31 1.87
CA ASP A 239 35.11 1.07 2.52
C ASP A 239 36.17 1.49 1.51
N ILE A 240 36.54 2.77 1.52
CA ILE A 240 37.62 3.32 0.70
C ILE A 240 38.91 3.22 1.52
N LYS A 241 39.79 2.30 1.14
CA LYS A 241 41.12 2.15 1.75
C LYS A 241 42.13 3.02 1.01
N LEU A 242 43.00 3.69 1.74
CA LEU A 242 44.08 4.47 1.13
C LEU A 242 45.12 3.53 0.52
N GLY A 243 45.51 3.81 -0.74
CA GLY A 243 46.61 3.13 -1.41
C GLY A 243 47.97 3.52 -0.83
N GLU A 244 49.02 2.84 -1.30
CA GLU A 244 50.40 3.11 -0.89
C GLU A 244 50.82 4.56 -1.25
N GLY A 245 51.47 5.25 -0.31
CA GLY A 245 51.94 6.63 -0.50
C GLY A 245 50.86 7.72 -0.44
N VAL A 246 49.58 7.36 -0.28
CA VAL A 246 48.46 8.33 -0.26
C VAL A 246 48.35 9.04 1.09
N ARG A 247 48.79 8.39 2.17
CA ARG A 247 48.74 8.92 3.53
C ARG A 247 49.61 10.19 3.65
N GLU A 248 50.77 10.19 3.00
CA GLU A 248 51.73 11.29 2.93
C GLU A 248 51.22 12.45 2.06
N LEU A 249 50.30 12.18 1.13
CA LEU A 249 49.66 13.17 0.27
C LEU A 249 48.47 13.88 0.94
N GLY A 250 48.22 13.63 2.23
CA GLY A 250 47.10 14.18 2.98
C GLY A 250 45.84 13.32 2.95
N GLY A 251 45.92 12.10 2.42
CA GLY A 251 44.81 11.14 2.39
C GLY A 251 43.71 11.46 1.38
N LEU A 252 42.54 10.82 1.54
CA LEU A 252 41.39 11.01 0.65
C LEU A 252 40.82 12.42 0.79
N TYR A 253 40.70 13.12 -0.34
CA TYR A 253 40.02 14.40 -0.41
C TYR A 253 38.56 14.21 -0.83
N VAL A 254 37.62 14.64 0.01
CA VAL A 254 36.18 14.60 -0.28
C VAL A 254 35.71 16.00 -0.65
N LEU A 255 35.24 16.16 -1.89
CA LEU A 255 34.69 17.42 -2.38
C LEU A 255 33.19 17.26 -2.64
N ALA A 256 32.36 17.98 -1.91
CA ALA A 256 30.94 18.03 -2.19
C ALA A 256 30.65 19.21 -3.11
N THR A 257 29.93 19.00 -4.21
CA THR A 257 29.53 20.09 -5.11
C THR A 257 28.34 20.87 -4.60
N GLU A 258 27.62 20.35 -3.60
CA GLU A 258 26.41 20.92 -3.01
C GLU A 258 26.24 20.46 -1.56
N ARG A 259 25.41 21.19 -0.81
CA ARG A 259 24.91 20.81 0.50
C ARG A 259 23.56 20.11 0.35
N HIS A 260 23.34 19.03 1.09
CA HIS A 260 22.05 18.36 1.10
C HIS A 260 21.06 19.07 2.03
N GLU A 261 19.78 18.78 1.85
CA GLU A 261 18.72 19.23 2.77
C GLU A 261 18.94 18.77 4.22
N VAL A 262 19.59 17.61 4.39
CA VAL A 262 19.78 16.94 5.68
C VAL A 262 21.26 16.78 6.00
N ARG A 263 21.69 17.30 7.16
CA ARG A 263 23.09 17.31 7.61
C ARG A 263 23.69 15.92 7.75
N ARG A 264 22.87 14.91 8.06
CA ARG A 264 23.36 13.53 8.17
C ARG A 264 23.95 13.00 6.85
N VAL A 265 23.42 13.43 5.70
CA VAL A 265 23.90 12.99 4.38
C VAL A 265 25.25 13.63 4.10
N ASP A 266 25.39 14.93 4.37
CA ASP A 266 26.67 15.63 4.30
C ASP A 266 27.72 14.99 5.22
N ARG A 267 27.35 14.65 6.46
CA ARG A 267 28.23 13.96 7.42
C ARG A 267 28.64 12.58 6.94
N GLN A 268 27.76 11.85 6.24
CA GLN A 268 28.09 10.56 5.62
C GLN A 268 29.09 10.73 4.49
N LEU A 269 28.95 11.77 3.66
CA LEU A 269 29.90 12.09 2.62
C LEU A 269 31.28 12.43 3.21
N ARG A 270 31.33 13.30 4.24
CA ARG A 270 32.57 13.57 5.00
C ARG A 270 33.18 12.32 5.63
N GLY A 271 32.32 11.42 6.13
CA GLY A 271 32.72 10.14 6.72
C GLY A 271 33.32 9.14 5.73
N ARG A 272 33.39 9.46 4.43
CA ARG A 272 34.08 8.62 3.44
C ARG A 272 35.60 8.72 3.53
N CYS A 273 36.16 9.83 4.04
CA CYS A 273 37.58 9.97 4.32
C CYS A 273 37.91 9.81 5.82
N SER A 274 39.21 9.72 6.12
CA SER A 274 39.75 9.61 7.48
C SER A 274 39.23 8.44 8.32
N ARG A 275 39.09 7.27 7.69
CA ARG A 275 38.73 6.04 8.39
C ARG A 275 39.89 5.56 9.27
N GLN A 276 39.59 5.06 10.47
CA GLN A 276 40.61 4.47 11.38
C GLN A 276 41.84 5.37 11.64
N GLY A 277 41.63 6.68 11.75
CA GLY A 277 42.71 7.65 12.00
C GLY A 277 43.60 7.93 10.79
N ASP A 278 43.11 7.67 9.58
CA ASP A 278 43.74 8.12 8.35
C ASP A 278 43.62 9.65 8.18
N PRO A 279 44.62 10.30 7.56
CA PRO A 279 44.49 11.67 7.13
C PRO A 279 43.42 11.75 6.05
N GLY A 280 42.81 12.92 5.94
CA GLY A 280 41.77 13.18 4.98
C GLY A 280 41.24 14.58 5.13
N ARG A 281 40.67 15.07 4.05
CA ARG A 281 40.17 16.44 3.96
C ARG A 281 38.77 16.42 3.39
N SER A 282 37.89 17.31 3.86
CA SER A 282 36.57 17.50 3.26
C SER A 282 36.24 18.97 3.05
N ARG A 283 35.59 19.28 1.93
CA ARG A 283 35.15 20.63 1.58
C ARG A 283 33.83 20.59 0.84
N PHE A 284 32.99 21.60 1.06
CA PHE A 284 31.72 21.76 0.35
C PHE A 284 31.75 23.04 -0.47
N LEU A 285 31.22 22.94 -1.68
CA LEU A 285 30.97 24.05 -2.56
C LEU A 285 29.46 24.29 -2.61
N VAL A 286 29.05 25.56 -2.55
CA VAL A 286 27.64 25.95 -2.54
C VAL A 286 27.44 27.10 -3.50
N SER A 287 26.38 27.08 -4.31
CA SER A 287 25.96 28.23 -5.12
C SER A 287 24.64 28.79 -4.58
N LEU A 288 24.44 30.11 -4.71
CA LEU A 288 23.15 30.75 -4.42
C LEU A 288 22.00 30.19 -5.28
N GLU A 289 22.33 29.62 -6.45
CA GLU A 289 21.38 28.99 -7.36
C GLU A 289 21.05 27.53 -6.97
N ASP A 290 21.71 26.94 -5.99
CA ASP A 290 21.47 25.56 -5.56
C ASP A 290 20.11 25.42 -4.85
N ASP A 291 19.53 24.22 -4.90
CA ASP A 291 18.14 24.00 -4.45
C ASP A 291 17.96 24.32 -2.96
N LEU A 292 18.96 23.95 -2.15
CA LEU A 292 19.01 24.30 -0.74
C LEU A 292 18.93 25.83 -0.56
N MET A 293 19.74 26.59 -1.30
CA MET A 293 19.79 28.05 -1.21
C MET A 293 18.52 28.71 -1.74
N ARG A 294 17.88 28.14 -2.78
CA ARG A 294 16.58 28.59 -3.29
C ARG A 294 15.47 28.47 -2.25
N LEU A 295 15.41 27.35 -1.53
CA LEU A 295 14.48 27.16 -0.41
C LEU A 295 14.67 28.24 0.68
N PHE A 296 15.89 28.77 0.83
CA PHE A 296 16.21 29.86 1.76
C PHE A 296 16.08 31.27 1.20
N ALA A 297 16.17 31.47 -0.11
CA ALA A 297 16.07 32.80 -0.72
C ALA A 297 14.72 33.47 -0.43
N ASN A 298 13.68 32.66 -0.21
CA ASN A 298 12.33 33.09 0.20
C ASN A 298 12.21 33.45 1.70
N ALA A 299 13.27 33.32 2.50
CA ALA A 299 13.26 33.53 3.96
C ALA A 299 13.84 34.89 4.43
N GLY A 300 14.06 35.84 3.52
CA GLY A 300 14.36 37.25 3.84
C GLY A 300 15.83 37.61 4.11
N VAL A 301 16.09 38.94 4.18
CA VAL A 301 17.27 39.80 4.49
C VAL A 301 18.69 39.28 4.16
N ILE A 302 19.00 38.03 4.46
CA ILE A 302 20.30 37.41 4.21
C ILE A 302 20.53 37.21 2.70
N SER A 303 19.53 36.83 1.91
CA SER A 303 19.71 36.69 0.45
C SER A 303 19.98 38.03 -0.23
N SER A 304 19.28 39.11 0.17
CA SER A 304 19.46 40.45 -0.40
C SER A 304 20.74 41.14 0.07
N MET A 305 21.21 40.84 1.29
CA MET A 305 22.51 41.29 1.79
C MET A 305 23.67 40.52 1.13
N LEU A 306 23.50 39.21 0.93
CA LEU A 306 24.46 38.36 0.23
C LEU A 306 24.57 38.76 -1.24
N GLU A 307 23.46 38.86 -1.99
CA GLU A 307 23.46 39.25 -3.41
C GLU A 307 24.21 40.57 -3.67
N LYS A 308 24.11 41.55 -2.76
CA LYS A 308 24.85 42.82 -2.85
C LYS A 308 26.33 42.72 -2.50
N SER A 309 26.72 41.69 -1.75
CA SER A 309 28.09 41.45 -1.29
C SER A 309 28.88 40.50 -2.20
N PHE A 310 28.20 39.72 -3.07
CA PHE A 310 28.83 38.83 -4.04
C PHE A 310 29.30 39.59 -5.29
N LYS A 311 30.61 39.70 -5.47
CA LYS A 311 31.22 40.06 -6.76
C LYS A 311 31.42 38.81 -7.59
N GLU A 312 31.16 38.89 -8.89
CA GLU A 312 31.43 37.79 -9.82
C GLU A 312 32.94 37.48 -9.84
N GLY A 313 33.28 36.20 -9.68
CA GLY A 313 34.66 35.71 -9.66
C GLY A 313 35.35 35.63 -8.30
N GLU A 314 34.79 36.16 -7.20
CA GLU A 314 35.38 36.07 -5.86
C GLU A 314 34.64 35.04 -4.98
N PRO A 315 35.25 33.89 -4.65
CA PRO A 315 34.66 32.93 -3.72
C PRO A 315 34.58 33.53 -2.32
N LEU A 316 33.43 33.37 -1.65
CA LEU A 316 33.26 33.79 -0.27
C LEU A 316 33.46 32.61 0.67
N GLU A 317 34.47 32.70 1.52
CA GLU A 317 34.76 31.75 2.59
C GLU A 317 34.72 32.50 3.93
N HIS A 318 33.74 32.18 4.79
CA HIS A 318 33.68 32.74 6.13
C HIS A 318 32.93 31.80 7.10
N PRO A 319 33.41 31.61 8.35
CA PRO A 319 32.76 30.73 9.33
C PRO A 319 31.27 31.03 9.59
N PHE A 320 30.87 32.29 9.50
CA PHE A 320 29.47 32.71 9.62
C PHE A 320 28.55 32.08 8.55
N LEU A 321 29.04 31.90 7.32
CA LEU A 321 28.27 31.31 6.23
C LEU A 321 27.93 29.85 6.53
N ASN A 322 28.89 29.08 7.06
CA ASN A 322 28.65 27.71 7.52
C ASN A 322 27.57 27.63 8.58
N HIS A 323 27.58 28.55 9.55
CA HIS A 323 26.58 28.58 10.61
C HIS A 323 25.19 28.91 10.07
N SER A 324 25.11 29.88 9.14
CA SER A 324 23.87 30.25 8.46
C SER A 324 23.29 29.06 7.69
N ILE A 325 24.09 28.42 6.83
CA ILE A 325 23.67 27.23 6.05
C ILE A 325 23.27 26.08 6.98
N GLY A 326 24.01 25.83 8.06
CA GLY A 326 23.66 24.80 9.03
C GLY A 326 22.35 25.06 9.78
N THR A 327 22.03 26.32 10.06
CA THR A 327 20.73 26.73 10.64
C THR A 327 19.60 26.53 9.64
N ALA A 328 19.90 26.83 8.39
CA ALA A 328 19.03 26.59 7.25
C ALA A 328 18.67 25.09 7.16
N GLN A 329 19.66 24.20 7.12
CA GLN A 329 19.45 22.74 7.11
C GLN A 329 18.63 22.25 8.31
N LYS A 330 18.89 22.77 9.53
CA LYS A 330 18.08 22.46 10.72
C LYS A 330 16.60 22.77 10.54
N ARG A 331 16.27 23.86 9.84
CA ARG A 331 14.89 24.26 9.57
C ARG A 331 14.20 23.27 8.62
N VAL A 332 14.89 22.88 7.55
CA VAL A 332 14.39 21.88 6.59
C VAL A 332 14.25 20.50 7.26
N GLU A 333 15.22 20.11 8.08
CA GLU A 333 15.14 18.90 8.92
C GLU A 333 13.90 18.92 9.83
N GLY A 334 13.62 20.04 10.48
CA GLY A 334 12.43 20.20 11.33
C GLY A 334 11.11 20.12 10.55
N GLN A 335 11.06 20.68 9.35
CA GLN A 335 9.91 20.54 8.45
C GLN A 335 9.72 19.08 8.02
N ASN A 336 10.80 18.41 7.60
CA ASN A 336 10.79 17.00 7.23
C ASN A 336 10.35 16.10 8.40
N TYR A 337 10.85 16.35 9.60
CA TYR A 337 10.41 15.65 10.82
C TYR A 337 8.91 15.87 11.08
N SER A 338 8.41 17.11 10.96
CA SER A 338 6.99 17.42 11.14
C SER A 338 6.11 16.68 10.12
N MET A 339 6.52 16.66 8.84
CA MET A 339 5.82 15.90 7.80
C MET A 339 5.78 14.40 8.10
N ARG A 340 6.92 13.81 8.49
CA ARG A 340 7.00 12.39 8.87
C ARG A 340 6.16 12.08 10.11
N LYS A 341 6.21 12.93 11.12
CA LYS A 341 5.41 12.81 12.34
C LYS A 341 3.91 12.86 12.02
N ARG A 342 3.50 13.79 11.17
CA ARG A 342 2.10 13.91 10.73
C ARG A 342 1.65 12.67 9.95
N LEU A 343 2.47 12.18 9.01
CA LEU A 343 2.20 10.94 8.27
C LEU A 343 2.03 9.75 9.23
N LEU A 344 2.91 9.62 10.23
CA LEU A 344 2.83 8.58 11.25
C LEU A 344 1.53 8.68 12.07
N GLN A 345 1.09 9.89 12.42
CA GLN A 345 -0.17 10.08 13.15
C GLN A 345 -1.40 9.62 12.36
N TYR A 346 -1.41 9.81 11.04
CA TYR A 346 -2.46 9.25 10.18
C TYR A 346 -2.37 7.73 10.10
N ASP A 347 -1.18 7.18 9.88
CA ASP A 347 -0.98 5.73 9.77
C ASP A 347 -1.20 5.00 11.11
N ASP A 348 -0.99 5.66 12.25
CA ASP A 348 -1.26 5.08 13.58
C ASP A 348 -2.74 4.74 13.78
N VAL A 349 -3.66 5.54 13.22
CA VAL A 349 -5.11 5.25 13.22
C VAL A 349 -5.37 3.97 12.43
N LEU A 350 -4.86 3.90 11.19
CA LEU A 350 -5.00 2.72 10.34
C LEU A 350 -4.32 1.50 10.96
N ASN A 351 -3.21 1.68 11.66
CA ASN A 351 -2.47 0.61 12.33
C ASN A 351 -3.24 0.03 13.51
N GLN A 352 -4.00 0.84 14.26
CA GLN A 352 -4.90 0.34 15.31
C GLN A 352 -6.00 -0.55 14.70
N GLN A 353 -6.65 -0.09 13.63
CA GLN A 353 -7.64 -0.88 12.89
C GLN A 353 -7.02 -2.18 12.35
N ARG A 354 -5.83 -2.08 11.73
CA ARG A 354 -5.07 -3.22 11.20
C ARG A 354 -4.79 -4.27 12.28
N LYS A 355 -4.40 -3.87 13.49
CA LYS A 355 -4.15 -4.81 14.59
C LYS A 355 -5.39 -5.62 14.95
N ILE A 356 -6.55 -4.99 15.00
CA ILE A 356 -7.82 -5.66 15.30
C ILE A 356 -8.18 -6.63 14.18
N VAL A 357 -8.21 -6.14 12.93
CA VAL A 357 -8.58 -6.95 11.76
C VAL A 357 -7.61 -8.10 11.53
N TYR A 358 -6.30 -7.85 11.62
CA TYR A 358 -5.29 -8.89 11.45
C TYR A 358 -5.26 -9.85 12.64
N GLY A 359 -5.63 -9.37 13.84
CA GLY A 359 -5.87 -10.22 15.01
C GLY A 359 -6.97 -11.24 14.73
N LEU A 360 -8.15 -10.76 14.32
CA LEU A 360 -9.31 -11.59 13.95
C LEU A 360 -8.96 -12.55 12.79
N ARG A 361 -8.28 -12.05 11.76
CA ARG A 361 -7.82 -12.85 10.61
C ARG A 361 -6.88 -13.98 11.03
N ASN A 362 -5.88 -13.66 11.86
CA ASN A 362 -4.91 -14.64 12.33
C ASN A 362 -5.55 -15.67 13.27
N GLN A 363 -6.50 -15.25 14.11
CA GLN A 363 -7.30 -16.15 14.94
C GLN A 363 -8.08 -17.12 14.04
N THR A 364 -8.79 -16.64 13.03
CA THR A 364 -9.54 -17.45 12.06
C THR A 364 -8.65 -18.46 11.31
N LEU A 365 -7.46 -18.02 10.87
CA LEU A 365 -6.50 -18.89 10.17
C LEU A 365 -5.94 -20.00 11.06
N LYS A 366 -5.71 -19.72 12.34
CA LYS A 366 -5.11 -20.67 13.30
C LYS A 366 -6.15 -21.49 14.05
N ALA A 367 -7.41 -21.07 14.04
CA ALA A 367 -8.47 -21.71 14.81
C ALA A 367 -8.68 -23.15 14.33
N ALA A 368 -8.59 -24.10 15.27
CA ALA A 368 -8.91 -25.50 15.04
C ALA A 368 -10.41 -25.73 14.83
N ASP A 369 -11.26 -24.78 15.24
CA ASP A 369 -12.68 -24.70 14.91
C ASP A 369 -13.07 -23.22 14.81
N SER A 370 -13.74 -22.84 13.72
CA SER A 370 -14.19 -21.45 13.48
C SER A 370 -15.65 -21.24 13.86
N ARG A 371 -16.40 -22.31 14.17
CA ARG A 371 -17.83 -22.29 14.46
C ARG A 371 -18.20 -21.36 15.59
N GLU A 372 -17.52 -21.48 16.74
CA GLU A 372 -17.77 -20.63 17.90
C GLU A 372 -17.60 -19.14 17.54
N THR A 373 -16.57 -18.82 16.77
CA THR A 373 -16.33 -17.45 16.30
C THR A 373 -17.47 -16.97 15.40
N VAL A 374 -17.94 -17.80 14.47
CA VAL A 374 -19.07 -17.47 13.59
C VAL A 374 -20.34 -17.26 14.40
N MET A 375 -20.65 -18.15 15.35
CA MET A 375 -21.87 -18.06 16.16
C MET A 375 -21.86 -16.84 17.08
N ASN A 376 -20.71 -16.49 17.66
CA ASN A 376 -20.56 -15.26 18.43
C ASN A 376 -20.84 -14.02 17.56
N ILE A 377 -20.34 -13.99 16.32
CA ILE A 377 -20.63 -12.91 15.35
C ILE A 377 -22.12 -12.83 15.02
N VAL A 378 -22.79 -13.98 14.84
CA VAL A 378 -24.23 -14.03 14.58
C VAL A 378 -25.02 -13.49 15.78
N GLU A 379 -24.65 -13.90 16.99
CA GLU A 379 -25.29 -13.44 18.23
C GLU A 379 -25.14 -11.93 18.42
N GLU A 380 -23.92 -11.41 18.24
CA GLU A 380 -23.65 -9.96 18.28
C GLU A 380 -24.49 -9.19 17.26
N GLU A 381 -24.57 -9.65 16.00
CA GLU A 381 -25.34 -8.96 14.96
C GLU A 381 -26.85 -8.98 15.22
N ILE A 382 -27.38 -10.10 15.74
CA ILE A 382 -28.78 -10.20 16.15
C ILE A 382 -29.06 -9.23 17.31
N GLU A 383 -28.19 -9.20 18.33
CA GLU A 383 -28.35 -8.33 19.49
C GLU A 383 -28.28 -6.84 19.11
N GLU A 384 -27.33 -6.43 18.27
CA GLU A 384 -27.20 -5.05 17.80
C GLU A 384 -28.44 -4.59 17.03
N ARG A 385 -28.99 -5.44 16.16
CA ARG A 385 -30.21 -5.10 15.41
C ARG A 385 -31.44 -5.05 16.31
N LEU A 386 -31.54 -5.96 17.29
CA LEU A 386 -32.62 -5.94 18.26
C LEU A 386 -32.52 -4.78 19.24
N ALA A 387 -31.34 -4.17 19.45
CA ALA A 387 -31.22 -2.93 20.21
C ALA A 387 -31.93 -1.74 19.52
N ILE A 388 -32.11 -1.77 18.20
CA ILE A 388 -32.91 -0.78 17.47
C ILE A 388 -34.41 -1.09 17.62
N VAL A 389 -34.78 -2.37 17.66
CA VAL A 389 -36.17 -2.82 17.85
C VAL A 389 -36.66 -2.53 19.27
N PHE A 390 -35.79 -2.71 20.26
CA PHE A 390 -36.04 -2.48 21.68
C PHE A 390 -35.06 -1.40 22.19
N PRO A 391 -35.40 -0.10 22.02
CA PRO A 391 -34.53 1.00 22.44
C PRO A 391 -34.30 1.03 23.96
N GLU A 392 -35.30 0.60 24.72
CA GLU A 392 -35.24 0.45 26.17
C GLU A 392 -35.19 -1.04 26.55
N PRO A 393 -34.41 -1.45 27.57
CA PRO A 393 -34.27 -2.87 27.94
C PRO A 393 -35.59 -3.59 28.26
N ASP A 394 -36.53 -2.85 28.86
CA ASP A 394 -37.86 -3.33 29.25
C ASP A 394 -39.00 -2.61 28.47
N GLY A 395 -38.65 -1.91 27.38
CA GLY A 395 -39.60 -1.15 26.57
C GLY A 395 -40.36 -2.01 25.57
N GLU A 396 -41.46 -1.47 25.05
CA GLU A 396 -42.19 -2.08 23.94
C GLU A 396 -41.37 -2.05 22.64
N ALA A 397 -41.54 -3.08 21.81
CA ALA A 397 -40.90 -3.16 20.52
C ALA A 397 -41.43 -2.07 19.56
N ASP A 398 -40.53 -1.34 18.89
CA ASP A 398 -40.92 -0.50 17.77
C ASP A 398 -41.31 -1.40 16.58
N ARG A 399 -42.58 -1.32 16.17
CA ARG A 399 -43.14 -2.14 15.10
C ARG A 399 -42.40 -1.99 13.76
N ARG A 400 -41.99 -0.78 13.38
CA ARG A 400 -41.29 -0.53 12.12
C ARG A 400 -39.87 -1.11 12.14
N ALA A 401 -39.20 -0.96 13.29
CA ALA A 401 -37.89 -1.56 13.48
C ALA A 401 -37.98 -3.10 13.50
N ALA A 402 -39.01 -3.67 14.13
CA ALA A 402 -39.26 -5.10 14.14
C ALA A 402 -39.53 -5.65 12.73
N GLU A 403 -40.33 -4.96 11.90
CA GLU A 403 -40.54 -5.33 10.49
C GLU A 403 -39.23 -5.35 9.70
N THR A 404 -38.36 -4.35 9.92
CA THR A 404 -37.03 -4.29 9.29
C THR A 404 -36.13 -5.45 9.74
N PHE A 405 -36.17 -5.80 11.03
CA PHE A 405 -35.45 -6.96 11.57
C PHE A 405 -35.94 -8.27 10.96
N VAL A 406 -37.26 -8.49 10.89
CA VAL A 406 -37.86 -9.70 10.28
C VAL A 406 -37.41 -9.84 8.83
N TYR A 407 -37.49 -8.77 8.05
CA TYR A 407 -37.06 -8.78 6.64
C TYR A 407 -35.56 -9.13 6.53
N TRP A 408 -34.72 -8.51 7.34
CA TRP A 408 -33.29 -8.84 7.37
C TRP A 408 -33.02 -10.29 7.76
N TYR A 409 -33.70 -10.80 8.79
CA TYR A 409 -33.51 -12.16 9.30
C TYR A 409 -33.88 -13.20 8.22
N ILE A 410 -35.01 -13.00 7.54
CA ILE A 410 -35.45 -13.85 6.43
C ILE A 410 -34.47 -13.79 5.26
N THR A 411 -34.01 -12.60 4.85
CA THR A 411 -33.11 -12.46 3.69
C THR A 411 -31.67 -12.93 3.95
N THR A 412 -31.25 -12.88 5.21
CA THR A 412 -29.90 -13.28 5.64
C THR A 412 -29.83 -14.77 5.89
N PHE A 413 -30.74 -15.30 6.71
CA PHE A 413 -30.71 -16.69 7.15
C PHE A 413 -31.68 -17.62 6.40
N HIS A 414 -32.56 -17.08 5.55
CA HIS A 414 -33.60 -17.83 4.83
C HIS A 414 -34.58 -18.55 5.78
N MET A 415 -34.71 -18.03 7.00
CA MET A 415 -35.58 -18.56 8.04
C MET A 415 -36.72 -17.61 8.33
N LEU A 416 -37.93 -18.13 8.47
CA LEU A 416 -39.10 -17.35 8.85
C LEU A 416 -39.05 -17.01 10.35
N ILE A 417 -39.45 -15.80 10.69
CA ILE A 417 -39.71 -15.37 12.07
C ILE A 417 -40.93 -14.45 12.05
N ASP A 418 -41.91 -14.74 12.91
CA ASP A 418 -43.18 -14.04 12.88
C ASP A 418 -43.06 -12.70 13.60
N LEU A 419 -43.60 -11.64 12.97
CA LEU A 419 -43.57 -10.29 13.54
C LEU A 419 -44.30 -10.23 14.89
N GLU A 420 -45.48 -10.84 14.96
CA GLU A 420 -46.30 -10.84 16.18
C GLU A 420 -45.61 -11.58 17.33
N ASP A 421 -44.80 -12.61 17.03
CA ASP A 421 -43.97 -13.30 18.04
C ASP A 421 -42.87 -12.39 18.62
N ILE A 422 -42.33 -11.47 17.82
CA ILE A 422 -41.34 -10.48 18.27
C ILE A 422 -42.01 -9.42 19.13
N LEU A 423 -43.16 -8.89 18.70
CA LEU A 423 -43.89 -7.84 19.42
C LEU A 423 -44.42 -8.32 20.77
N ALA A 424 -44.75 -9.61 20.90
CA ALA A 424 -45.30 -10.19 22.12
C ALA A 424 -44.24 -10.60 23.16
N ARG A 425 -42.94 -10.46 22.87
CA ARG A 425 -41.83 -10.98 23.70
C ARG A 425 -40.89 -9.87 24.15
N THR A 426 -40.16 -10.13 25.23
CA THR A 426 -39.09 -9.23 25.68
C THR A 426 -37.84 -9.36 24.79
N LYS A 427 -36.98 -8.33 24.78
CA LYS A 427 -35.71 -8.34 24.03
C LYS A 427 -34.91 -9.63 24.24
N ALA A 428 -34.74 -10.05 25.50
CA ALA A 428 -33.99 -11.26 25.85
C ALA A 428 -34.62 -12.54 25.27
N GLN A 429 -35.95 -12.63 25.27
CA GLN A 429 -36.67 -13.76 24.69
C GLN A 429 -36.56 -13.81 23.18
N VAL A 430 -36.55 -12.65 22.51
CA VAL A 430 -36.38 -12.56 21.05
C VAL A 430 -34.95 -12.91 20.64
N ILE A 431 -33.94 -12.44 21.37
CA ILE A 431 -32.53 -12.84 21.15
C ILE A 431 -32.38 -14.35 21.24
N LEU A 432 -32.91 -14.97 22.30
CA LEU A 432 -32.86 -16.42 22.48
C LEU A 432 -33.56 -17.15 21.32
N LEU A 433 -34.79 -16.73 20.99
CA LEU A 433 -35.57 -17.33 19.89
C LEU A 433 -34.82 -17.28 18.55
N ALA A 434 -34.30 -16.12 18.19
CA ALA A 434 -33.62 -15.90 16.93
C ALA A 434 -32.29 -16.68 16.86
N THR A 435 -31.53 -16.69 17.95
CA THR A 435 -30.25 -17.39 18.05
C THR A 435 -30.42 -18.90 18.04
N ASP A 436 -31.37 -19.43 18.81
CA ASP A 436 -31.61 -20.87 18.89
C ASP A 436 -32.09 -21.44 17.55
N ARG A 437 -32.88 -20.68 16.77
CA ARG A 437 -33.24 -21.08 15.40
C ARG A 437 -32.01 -21.19 14.50
N VAL A 438 -31.08 -20.22 14.56
CA VAL A 438 -29.83 -20.28 13.78
C VAL A 438 -28.99 -21.48 14.21
N ARG A 439 -28.82 -21.70 15.53
CA ARG A 439 -28.08 -22.84 16.09
C ARG A 439 -28.70 -24.18 15.68
N ALA A 440 -30.02 -24.30 15.69
CA ALA A 440 -30.71 -25.51 15.27
C ALA A 440 -30.50 -25.83 13.79
N LEU A 441 -30.52 -24.81 12.91
CA LEU A 441 -30.23 -24.99 11.49
C LEU A 441 -28.76 -25.40 11.28
N GLN A 442 -27.83 -24.81 12.02
CA GLN A 442 -26.43 -25.17 11.97
C GLN A 442 -26.21 -26.62 12.43
N ALA A 443 -26.84 -27.04 13.54
CA ALA A 443 -26.78 -28.41 14.03
C ALA A 443 -27.34 -29.41 12.99
N SER A 444 -28.46 -29.08 12.33
CA SER A 444 -29.01 -29.91 11.25
C SER A 444 -28.04 -30.04 10.06
N ARG A 445 -27.27 -29.00 9.79
CA ARG A 445 -26.25 -29.02 8.73
C ARG A 445 -25.12 -30.01 9.03
N GLU A 446 -24.73 -30.13 10.30
CA GLU A 446 -23.71 -31.08 10.76
C GLU A 446 -24.09 -32.55 10.57
N GLU A 447 -25.39 -32.86 10.60
CA GLU A 447 -25.89 -34.22 10.35
C GLU A 447 -25.77 -34.64 8.87
N HIS A 448 -25.73 -33.67 7.96
CA HIS A 448 -25.85 -33.91 6.51
C HIS A 448 -24.59 -33.56 5.71
N GLU A 449 -23.67 -32.79 6.29
CA GLU A 449 -22.39 -32.44 5.69
C GLU A 449 -21.23 -32.94 6.56
N SER A 450 -20.11 -33.33 5.93
CA SER A 450 -18.92 -33.73 6.68
C SER A 450 -18.37 -32.56 7.49
N ALA A 451 -17.96 -32.82 8.74
CA ALA A 451 -17.40 -31.81 9.65
C ALA A 451 -16.21 -31.04 9.05
N GLU A 452 -15.32 -31.72 8.30
CA GLU A 452 -14.16 -31.09 7.66
C GLU A 452 -14.56 -30.05 6.61
N ILE A 453 -15.57 -30.35 5.78
CA ILE A 453 -16.06 -29.40 4.77
C ILE A 453 -16.77 -28.23 5.44
N LEU A 454 -17.57 -28.47 6.47
CA LEU A 454 -18.24 -27.39 7.21
C LEU A 454 -17.24 -26.42 7.83
N GLN A 455 -16.22 -26.95 8.49
CA GLN A 455 -15.16 -26.14 9.05
C GLN A 455 -14.42 -25.32 7.97
N TYR A 456 -14.14 -25.93 6.82
CA TYR A 456 -13.55 -25.23 5.68
C TYR A 456 -14.44 -24.10 5.17
N LEU A 457 -15.75 -24.35 5.03
CA LEU A 457 -16.72 -23.36 4.57
C LEU A 457 -16.87 -22.21 5.55
N GLU A 458 -17.02 -22.48 6.85
CA GLU A 458 -17.10 -21.47 7.91
C GLU A 458 -15.85 -20.59 7.93
N ARG A 459 -14.67 -21.20 7.90
CA ARG A 459 -13.39 -20.46 7.82
C ARG A 459 -13.33 -19.63 6.55
N ASN A 460 -13.76 -20.17 5.40
CA ASN A 460 -13.75 -19.44 4.13
C ASN A 460 -14.69 -18.23 4.15
N VAL A 461 -15.90 -18.39 4.71
CA VAL A 461 -16.87 -17.29 4.87
C VAL A 461 -16.25 -16.17 5.69
N LEU A 462 -15.67 -16.48 6.85
CA LEU A 462 -15.00 -15.48 7.70
C LEU A 462 -13.85 -14.80 6.98
N LEU A 463 -12.91 -15.55 6.39
CA LEU A 463 -11.74 -14.98 5.72
C LEU A 463 -12.14 -14.10 4.53
N ARG A 464 -13.15 -14.53 3.75
CA ARG A 464 -13.66 -13.76 2.61
C ARG A 464 -14.33 -12.47 3.07
N ALA A 465 -15.12 -12.52 4.15
CA ALA A 465 -15.74 -11.33 4.74
C ALA A 465 -14.68 -10.37 5.28
N ILE A 466 -13.69 -10.87 6.02
CA ILE A 466 -12.57 -10.06 6.55
C ILE A 466 -11.79 -9.41 5.40
N ASP A 467 -11.31 -10.20 4.44
CA ASP A 467 -10.40 -9.73 3.39
C ASP A 467 -11.10 -8.74 2.44
N ARG A 468 -12.35 -9.02 2.03
CA ARG A 468 -13.11 -8.13 1.14
C ARG A 468 -13.39 -6.78 1.81
N ASN A 469 -13.88 -6.80 3.05
CA ASN A 469 -14.23 -5.57 3.73
C ASN A 469 -13.00 -4.77 4.14
N TRP A 470 -11.91 -5.44 4.55
CA TRP A 470 -10.65 -4.76 4.82
C TRP A 470 -10.06 -4.09 3.58
N GLN A 471 -10.12 -4.74 2.40
CA GLN A 471 -9.69 -4.12 1.14
C GLN A 471 -10.48 -2.84 0.84
N ASN A 472 -11.80 -2.88 0.99
CA ASN A 472 -12.65 -1.70 0.80
C ASN A 472 -12.32 -0.60 1.82
N GLN A 473 -12.09 -0.97 3.08
CA GLN A 473 -11.66 -0.03 4.12
C GLN A 473 -10.34 0.66 3.76
N LEU A 474 -9.37 -0.06 3.21
CA LEU A 474 -8.09 0.54 2.81
C LEU A 474 -8.29 1.63 1.75
N THR A 475 -9.17 1.40 0.79
CA THR A 475 -9.55 2.41 -0.22
C THR A 475 -10.26 3.59 0.44
N GLU A 476 -11.28 3.35 1.27
CA GLU A 476 -12.03 4.41 1.97
C GLU A 476 -11.12 5.28 2.84
N MET A 477 -10.17 4.66 3.55
CA MET A 477 -9.22 5.36 4.41
C MET A 477 -8.20 6.19 3.61
N GLU A 478 -7.88 5.76 2.40
CA GLU A 478 -7.02 6.51 1.48
C GLU A 478 -7.76 7.75 0.97
N ASP A 479 -8.99 7.60 0.52
CA ASP A 479 -9.84 8.69 0.03
C ASP A 479 -10.15 9.70 1.14
N LEU A 480 -10.47 9.21 2.34
CA LEU A 480 -10.66 10.03 3.52
C LEU A 480 -9.42 10.88 3.82
N ARG A 481 -8.22 10.28 3.74
CA ARG A 481 -6.97 11.02 3.98
C ARG A 481 -6.75 12.12 2.93
N ARG A 482 -7.19 11.92 1.69
CA ARG A 482 -7.11 12.93 0.61
C ARG A 482 -8.11 14.07 0.89
N GLY A 483 -9.37 13.74 1.15
CA GLY A 483 -10.45 14.70 1.33
C GLY A 483 -10.33 15.56 2.60
N VAL A 484 -9.79 15.00 3.69
CA VAL A 484 -9.71 15.70 4.98
C VAL A 484 -8.80 16.94 4.94
N SER A 485 -7.85 16.99 3.99
CA SER A 485 -6.99 18.16 3.81
C SER A 485 -7.78 19.45 3.52
N LEU A 486 -8.92 19.33 2.84
CA LEU A 486 -9.81 20.46 2.51
C LEU A 486 -10.56 21.01 3.74
N ARG A 487 -10.67 20.23 4.83
CA ARG A 487 -11.29 20.70 6.09
C ARG A 487 -10.45 21.79 6.78
N SER A 488 -9.17 21.91 6.43
CA SER A 488 -8.30 22.99 6.92
C SER A 488 -8.82 24.39 6.56
N TYR A 489 -9.52 24.53 5.43
CA TYR A 489 -10.17 25.79 5.03
C TYR A 489 -11.27 26.22 6.01
N ALA A 490 -11.87 25.29 6.73
CA ALA A 490 -12.86 25.56 7.77
C ALA A 490 -12.22 25.78 9.16
N GLN A 491 -10.89 25.99 9.24
CA GLN A 491 -10.13 26.17 10.49
C GLN A 491 -10.23 25.01 11.48
N LYS A 492 -10.60 23.81 11.00
CA LYS A 492 -10.60 22.57 11.78
C LYS A 492 -9.29 21.83 11.59
N ASP A 493 -8.78 21.17 12.64
CA ASP A 493 -7.59 20.31 12.52
C ASP A 493 -7.92 19.06 11.69
N PRO A 494 -7.32 18.88 10.50
CA PRO A 494 -7.60 17.73 9.64
C PRO A 494 -7.33 16.37 10.28
N LEU A 495 -6.42 16.28 11.26
CA LEU A 495 -6.12 15.00 11.91
C LEU A 495 -7.24 14.57 12.87
N ASN A 496 -7.86 15.52 13.56
CA ASN A 496 -8.95 15.22 14.48
C ASN A 496 -10.21 14.80 13.71
N GLU A 497 -10.52 15.52 12.62
CA GLU A 497 -11.60 15.14 11.72
C GLU A 497 -11.34 13.78 11.08
N TYR A 498 -10.10 13.51 10.64
CA TYR A 498 -9.71 12.20 10.12
C TYR A 498 -9.93 11.09 11.15
N LYS A 499 -9.51 11.28 12.40
CA LYS A 499 -9.70 10.28 13.45
C LYS A 499 -11.18 10.00 13.70
N ALA A 500 -12.01 11.03 13.74
CA ALA A 500 -13.45 10.89 13.97
C ALA A 500 -14.15 10.18 12.80
N GLU A 501 -13.86 10.58 11.57
CA GLU A 501 -14.43 9.95 10.37
C GLU A 501 -13.88 8.51 10.18
N ALA A 502 -12.60 8.27 10.47
CA ALA A 502 -11.99 6.94 10.41
C ALA A 502 -12.55 5.98 11.44
N PHE A 503 -12.89 6.46 12.64
CA PHE A 503 -13.55 5.64 13.66
C PHE A 503 -14.94 5.19 13.18
N LYS A 504 -15.75 6.12 12.64
CA LYS A 504 -17.05 5.78 12.06
C LYS A 504 -16.94 4.82 10.87
N ALA A 505 -15.92 4.99 10.02
CA ALA A 505 -15.64 4.06 8.93
C ALA A 505 -15.30 2.67 9.46
N PHE A 506 -14.54 2.59 10.55
CA PHE A 506 -14.22 1.31 11.19
C PHE A 506 -15.44 0.64 11.85
N GLU A 507 -16.32 1.40 12.49
CA GLU A 507 -17.59 0.86 13.01
C GLU A 507 -18.44 0.28 11.87
N ARG A 508 -18.57 1.01 10.75
CA ARG A 508 -19.23 0.51 9.53
C ARG A 508 -18.54 -0.75 8.99
N LEU A 509 -17.21 -0.79 8.96
CA LEU A 509 -16.45 -1.96 8.55
C LEU A 509 -16.82 -3.19 9.39
N MET A 510 -16.83 -3.05 10.72
CA MET A 510 -17.15 -4.16 11.62
C MET A 510 -18.59 -4.63 11.43
N GLN A 511 -19.54 -3.70 11.25
CA GLN A 511 -20.93 -4.02 10.93
C GLN A 511 -21.07 -4.75 9.59
N LEU A 512 -20.38 -4.29 8.54
CA LEU A 512 -20.39 -4.94 7.22
C LEU A 512 -19.77 -6.34 7.29
N LEU A 513 -18.69 -6.50 8.05
CA LEU A 513 -18.04 -7.79 8.26
C LEU A 513 -18.98 -8.79 8.94
N ARG A 514 -19.68 -8.38 10.01
CA ARG A 514 -20.66 -9.24 10.69
C ARG A 514 -21.82 -9.61 9.76
N ASN A 515 -22.36 -8.63 9.04
CA ASN A 515 -23.45 -8.84 8.07
C ASN A 515 -23.04 -9.80 6.94
N ASP A 516 -21.85 -9.63 6.36
CA ASP A 516 -21.34 -10.51 5.32
C ASP A 516 -21.06 -11.93 5.83
N THR A 517 -20.63 -12.05 7.09
CA THR A 517 -20.46 -13.35 7.74
C THR A 517 -21.80 -14.05 7.90
N CYS A 518 -22.82 -13.35 8.44
CA CYS A 518 -24.17 -13.89 8.61
C CYS A 518 -24.80 -14.28 7.26
N ALA A 519 -24.69 -13.42 6.25
CA ALA A 519 -25.23 -13.67 4.92
C ALA A 519 -24.49 -14.82 4.19
N GLY A 520 -23.20 -15.00 4.46
CA GLY A 520 -22.38 -16.05 3.86
C GLY A 520 -22.63 -17.45 4.45
N LEU A 521 -23.06 -17.52 5.72
CA LEU A 521 -23.17 -18.76 6.48
C LEU A 521 -24.06 -19.81 5.80
N PHE A 522 -25.27 -19.43 5.38
CA PHE A 522 -26.25 -20.34 4.77
C PHE A 522 -26.38 -20.20 3.25
N ARG A 523 -25.49 -19.42 2.61
CA ARG A 523 -25.41 -19.31 1.14
C ARG A 523 -24.32 -20.18 0.53
N THR A 524 -23.56 -20.88 1.36
CA THR A 524 -22.47 -21.77 0.96
C THR A 524 -22.78 -23.18 1.44
N ALA A 525 -22.56 -24.19 0.59
CA ALA A 525 -22.72 -25.61 0.92
C ALA A 525 -21.72 -26.45 0.11
N SER A 526 -21.52 -27.70 0.52
CA SER A 526 -20.65 -28.66 -0.19
C SER A 526 -21.10 -28.97 -1.63
N SER A 527 -22.40 -28.87 -1.94
CA SER A 527 -22.96 -29.11 -3.27
C SER A 527 -24.25 -28.30 -3.49
N MET A 528 -24.70 -28.20 -4.75
CA MET A 528 -25.97 -27.54 -5.08
C MET A 528 -27.17 -28.28 -4.45
N GLU A 529 -27.13 -29.61 -4.40
CA GLU A 529 -28.16 -30.43 -3.75
C GLU A 529 -28.17 -30.22 -2.23
N ALA A 530 -27.00 -30.10 -1.60
CA ALA A 530 -26.89 -29.77 -0.17
C ALA A 530 -27.45 -28.37 0.13
N LEU A 531 -27.20 -27.40 -0.75
CA LEU A 531 -27.73 -26.04 -0.63
C LEU A 531 -29.27 -26.02 -0.75
N GLU A 532 -29.84 -26.69 -1.75
CA GLU A 532 -31.29 -26.79 -1.92
C GLU A 532 -31.96 -27.51 -0.74
N SER A 533 -31.32 -28.57 -0.24
CA SER A 533 -31.76 -29.31 0.94
C SER A 533 -31.74 -28.43 2.21
N LEU A 534 -30.70 -27.62 2.39
CA LEU A 534 -30.58 -26.66 3.48
C LEU A 534 -31.63 -25.55 3.40
N MET A 535 -31.87 -24.98 2.21
CA MET A 535 -32.90 -23.95 2.01
C MET A 535 -34.31 -24.45 2.35
N ARG A 536 -34.64 -25.70 1.97
CA ARG A 536 -35.94 -26.31 2.34
C ARG A 536 -36.09 -26.50 3.84
N ARG A 537 -35.00 -26.85 4.55
CA ARG A 537 -34.99 -26.98 6.02
C ARG A 537 -35.14 -25.61 6.70
N ALA A 538 -34.45 -24.58 6.21
CA ALA A 538 -34.54 -23.22 6.74
C ALA A 538 -35.97 -22.64 6.64
N GLN A 539 -36.70 -22.99 5.59
CA GLN A 539 -38.10 -22.59 5.38
C GLN A 539 -39.12 -23.45 6.15
N GLY A 540 -38.68 -24.43 6.96
CA GLY A 540 -39.58 -25.31 7.71
C GLY A 540 -40.38 -26.30 6.86
N GLN A 541 -39.99 -26.51 5.59
CA GLN A 541 -40.69 -27.42 4.66
C GLN A 541 -40.14 -28.85 4.67
N ALA A 542 -39.21 -29.17 5.57
CA ALA A 542 -38.65 -30.51 5.69
C ALA A 542 -39.66 -31.46 6.35
N LYS A 543 -40.30 -32.31 5.55
CA LYS A 543 -40.97 -33.52 6.06
C LYS A 543 -39.93 -34.37 6.79
N ALA A 544 -40.19 -34.65 8.07
CA ALA A 544 -39.50 -35.68 8.82
C ALA A 544 -39.68 -37.03 8.09
N THR A 545 -38.62 -37.49 7.43
CA THR A 545 -38.55 -38.88 6.97
C THR A 545 -37.99 -39.68 8.14
N GLY A 546 -38.90 -40.20 8.97
CA GLY A 546 -38.57 -41.20 9.97
C GLY A 546 -38.16 -42.53 9.31
N PRO A 547 -37.46 -43.42 10.03
CA PRO A 547 -36.95 -44.66 9.47
C PRO A 547 -38.10 -45.59 9.09
N ALA A 548 -38.09 -46.07 7.85
CA ALA A 548 -39.07 -46.99 7.33
C ALA A 548 -38.92 -48.37 7.99
N GLU A 549 -39.99 -48.85 8.63
CA GLU A 549 -40.20 -50.29 8.84
C GLU A 549 -40.89 -50.90 7.62
N PRO A 550 -40.59 -52.18 7.28
CA PRO A 550 -40.99 -52.77 6.02
C PRO A 550 -42.34 -53.49 6.12
N GLY A 551 -43.21 -53.23 5.15
CA GLY A 551 -44.21 -54.20 4.70
C GLY A 551 -45.65 -53.72 4.72
N SER A 552 -46.16 -53.38 3.55
CA SER A 552 -47.32 -54.06 2.95
C SER A 552 -47.65 -53.40 1.61
N THR A 553 -47.36 -54.11 0.53
CA THR A 553 -47.90 -53.88 -0.80
C THR A 553 -49.42 -54.05 -0.78
N GLU A 554 -50.16 -53.03 -1.18
CA GLU A 554 -51.40 -53.21 -1.92
C GLU A 554 -51.62 -52.02 -2.87
N THR A 555 -51.72 -52.36 -4.15
CA THR A 555 -51.94 -51.49 -5.30
C THR A 555 -53.39 -51.07 -5.42
N THR A 556 -53.65 -49.79 -5.73
CA THR A 556 -54.76 -49.43 -6.63
C THR A 556 -54.47 -48.12 -7.35
N GLU A 557 -54.58 -48.18 -8.66
CA GLU A 557 -54.27 -47.14 -9.64
C GLU A 557 -55.25 -45.96 -9.56
N THR A 558 -54.73 -44.74 -9.65
CA THR A 558 -55.43 -43.61 -10.29
C THR A 558 -54.44 -42.83 -11.14
N THR A 559 -54.77 -42.73 -12.42
CA THR A 559 -54.02 -42.08 -13.50
C THR A 559 -53.89 -40.56 -13.26
N PRO A 560 -52.70 -39.94 -13.38
CA PRO A 560 -52.59 -38.50 -13.51
C PRO A 560 -52.70 -38.07 -14.97
N ALA A 561 -53.51 -37.04 -15.18
CA ALA A 561 -53.63 -36.31 -16.41
C ALA A 561 -52.31 -35.65 -16.85
N ASN A 562 -52.22 -35.50 -18.15
CA ASN A 562 -51.14 -35.00 -19.00
C ASN A 562 -50.59 -33.62 -18.56
N VAL A 563 -49.30 -33.56 -18.20
CA VAL A 563 -48.51 -32.31 -18.09
C VAL A 563 -47.29 -32.48 -19.00
N PRO A 564 -46.98 -31.52 -19.90
CA PRO A 564 -45.90 -31.69 -20.86
C PRO A 564 -44.54 -31.71 -20.14
N LYS A 565 -43.75 -32.76 -20.38
CA LYS A 565 -42.36 -32.88 -19.92
C LYS A 565 -41.51 -31.78 -20.60
N PRO A 566 -40.69 -31.02 -19.86
CA PRO A 566 -39.65 -30.19 -20.48
C PRO A 566 -38.63 -31.10 -21.18
N GLU A 567 -38.26 -30.76 -22.41
CA GLU A 567 -37.28 -31.51 -23.18
C GLU A 567 -35.91 -31.53 -22.46
N PRO A 568 -35.24 -32.69 -22.37
CA PRO A 568 -33.90 -32.76 -21.80
C PRO A 568 -32.90 -32.04 -22.70
N PHE A 569 -32.05 -31.22 -22.08
CA PHE A 569 -30.93 -30.54 -22.72
C PHE A 569 -30.08 -31.53 -23.55
N ARG A 570 -30.14 -31.42 -24.87
CA ARG A 570 -29.42 -32.28 -25.81
C ARG A 570 -27.96 -31.83 -25.86
N ARG A 571 -27.07 -32.59 -25.22
CA ARG A 571 -25.62 -32.35 -25.24
C ARG A 571 -25.12 -32.45 -26.68
N LEU A 572 -24.49 -31.38 -27.19
CA LEU A 572 -24.03 -31.26 -28.59
C LEU A 572 -22.78 -32.10 -28.92
N THR A 573 -22.21 -32.83 -27.96
CA THR A 573 -21.05 -33.69 -28.18
C THR A 573 -21.23 -35.10 -27.59
N PRO A 574 -20.90 -36.16 -28.34
CA PRO A 574 -21.00 -37.54 -27.87
C PRO A 574 -20.04 -37.79 -26.70
N LYS A 575 -20.51 -38.52 -25.69
CA LYS A 575 -19.73 -38.88 -24.50
C LYS A 575 -18.73 -39.98 -24.89
N ILE A 576 -17.44 -39.65 -24.94
CA ILE A 576 -16.38 -40.62 -25.16
C ILE A 576 -16.35 -41.60 -23.98
N GLY A 577 -16.44 -42.90 -24.27
CA GLY A 577 -16.41 -43.96 -23.26
C GLY A 577 -15.08 -44.01 -22.52
N ARG A 578 -15.07 -44.32 -21.22
CA ARG A 578 -13.85 -44.31 -20.36
C ARG A 578 -12.71 -45.19 -20.90
N ASN A 579 -13.04 -46.22 -21.68
CA ASN A 579 -12.09 -47.15 -22.30
C ASN A 579 -11.90 -46.93 -23.82
N ALA A 580 -12.65 -46.02 -24.43
CA ALA A 580 -12.53 -45.68 -25.84
C ALA A 580 -11.11 -45.19 -26.15
N VAL A 581 -10.51 -45.69 -27.22
CA VAL A 581 -9.20 -45.22 -27.68
C VAL A 581 -9.41 -43.97 -28.51
N VAL A 582 -8.78 -42.88 -28.13
CA VAL A 582 -8.83 -41.58 -28.82
C VAL A 582 -7.45 -41.21 -29.34
N ARG A 583 -7.42 -40.60 -30.51
CA ARG A 583 -6.25 -39.93 -31.06
C ARG A 583 -6.26 -38.48 -30.60
N ILE A 584 -5.24 -38.06 -29.86
CA ILE A 584 -5.06 -36.69 -29.40
C ILE A 584 -3.86 -36.02 -30.09
N ARG A 585 -3.91 -34.70 -30.28
CA ARG A 585 -2.89 -33.91 -30.97
C ARG A 585 -2.52 -32.66 -30.17
N LYS A 586 -1.24 -32.31 -30.16
CA LYS A 586 -0.74 -31.02 -29.69
C LYS A 586 0.36 -30.54 -30.64
N GLY A 587 0.02 -29.57 -31.51
CA GLY A 587 0.92 -29.16 -32.60
C GLY A 587 1.16 -30.29 -33.61
N PRO A 588 2.43 -30.63 -33.93
CA PRO A 588 2.75 -31.72 -34.87
C PRO A 588 2.70 -33.12 -34.24
N GLU A 589 2.60 -33.24 -32.91
CA GLU A 589 2.60 -34.53 -32.22
C GLU A 589 1.19 -35.13 -32.15
N THR A 590 1.07 -36.43 -32.43
CA THR A 590 -0.16 -37.22 -32.31
C THR A 590 0.06 -38.49 -31.50
N GLN A 591 -0.89 -38.83 -30.63
CA GLN A 591 -0.83 -40.02 -29.76
C GLN A 591 -2.20 -40.70 -29.64
N ASP A 592 -2.21 -42.03 -29.60
CA ASP A 592 -3.43 -42.85 -29.46
C ASP A 592 -3.49 -43.45 -28.04
N LEU A 593 -4.47 -43.03 -27.24
CA LEU A 593 -4.59 -43.39 -25.82
C LEU A 593 -6.04 -43.64 -25.42
N LYS A 594 -6.28 -44.47 -24.40
CA LYS A 594 -7.62 -44.63 -23.81
C LYS A 594 -8.07 -43.32 -23.16
N TRP A 595 -9.36 -42.97 -23.27
CA TRP A 595 -9.93 -41.71 -22.75
C TRP A 595 -9.54 -41.42 -21.30
N LYS A 596 -9.55 -42.43 -20.42
CA LYS A 596 -9.14 -42.27 -19.00
C LYS A 596 -7.73 -41.68 -18.78
N LYS A 597 -6.83 -41.81 -19.77
CA LYS A 597 -5.47 -41.21 -19.74
C LYS A 597 -5.42 -39.92 -20.55
N ALA A 598 -6.15 -39.86 -21.67
CA ALA A 598 -6.20 -38.69 -22.54
C ALA A 598 -6.98 -37.52 -21.90
N GLU A 599 -7.96 -37.78 -21.04
CA GLU A 599 -8.83 -36.76 -20.42
C GLU A 599 -8.04 -35.70 -19.64
N ALA A 600 -7.01 -36.12 -18.88
CA ALA A 600 -6.14 -35.20 -18.16
C ALA A 600 -5.27 -34.36 -19.12
N LEU A 601 -4.74 -34.98 -20.18
CA LEU A 601 -3.92 -34.29 -21.19
C LEU A 601 -4.73 -33.25 -21.97
N VAL A 602 -5.99 -33.58 -22.31
CA VAL A 602 -6.90 -32.67 -23.02
C VAL A 602 -7.35 -31.53 -22.12
N ARG A 603 -7.71 -31.81 -20.87
CA ARG A 603 -8.24 -30.80 -19.95
C ARG A 603 -7.16 -29.86 -19.40
N ASP A 604 -6.01 -30.41 -19.03
CA ASP A 604 -5.03 -29.71 -18.21
C ASP A 604 -3.78 -29.29 -19.02
N GLU A 605 -3.48 -29.98 -20.13
CA GLU A 605 -2.28 -29.74 -20.94
C GLU A 605 -2.55 -29.22 -22.37
N GLY A 606 -3.81 -28.92 -22.72
CA GLY A 606 -4.18 -28.28 -23.99
C GLY A 606 -4.05 -29.18 -25.22
N TRP A 607 -4.18 -30.50 -25.06
CA TRP A 607 -4.26 -31.45 -26.19
C TRP A 607 -5.68 -31.45 -26.79
N GLU A 608 -5.80 -31.61 -28.11
CA GLU A 608 -7.08 -31.69 -28.82
C GLU A 608 -7.40 -33.14 -29.22
N VAL A 609 -8.66 -33.57 -29.07
CA VAL A 609 -9.12 -34.86 -29.58
C VAL A 609 -9.40 -34.75 -31.07
N VAL A 610 -8.71 -35.56 -31.87
CA VAL A 610 -8.85 -35.57 -33.34
C VAL A 610 -9.88 -36.61 -33.78
N GLU A 611 -9.83 -37.82 -33.23
CA GLU A 611 -10.68 -38.93 -33.65
C GLU A 611 -10.86 -39.96 -32.51
N THR A 612 -12.00 -40.64 -32.47
CA THR A 612 -12.23 -41.79 -31.57
C THR A 612 -12.10 -43.07 -32.39
N LEU A 613 -11.08 -43.88 -32.10
CA LEU A 613 -10.71 -45.08 -32.88
C LEU A 613 -11.47 -46.34 -32.43
N SER A 614 -12.07 -46.35 -31.24
CA SER A 614 -12.94 -47.42 -30.77
C SER A 614 -13.93 -46.91 -29.72
N GLU A 615 -15.20 -47.29 -29.80
CA GLU A 615 -16.22 -47.01 -28.76
C GLU A 615 -16.13 -47.95 -27.55
#